data_AF-A0A2V3I2J0-F1
#
_entry.id   AF-A0A2V3I2J0-F1
#
_cell.length_a   1.000
_cell.length_b   1.000
_cell.length_c   1.000
_cell.angle_alpha   90.00
_cell.angle_beta   90.00
_cell.angle_gamma   90.00
#
_symmetry.space_group_name_H-M   'P 1'
#
loop_
_entity.id
_entity.type
_entity.pdbx_description
1 polymer ?
#
loop_
_entity_poly.entity_id
_entity_poly.type
_entity_poly.pdbx_seq_one_letter_code
_entity_poly.pdbx_strand_id
1 'polypeptide(L)'
;MALGRKSRVGYPTPEGAFLGEWSREGVNTYVLDSLGSSFDEALQDAPVGFILSDHLPFSDKENNALCACQRLSIGTEWLQGHACIAIVHHLLDG
;
A
#
# COMPACT_ATOMS: atom_id res chain seq x y z
N MET A 1 -10.58 19.89 -14.67
CA MET A 1 -10.28 19.73 -13.23
C MET A 1 -10.03 18.26 -12.99
N ALA A 2 -8.78 17.81 -13.03
CA ALA A 2 -8.45 16.47 -12.59
C ALA A 2 -8.59 16.49 -11.06
N LEU A 3 -9.58 15.80 -10.50
CA LEU A 3 -9.53 15.44 -9.09
C LEU A 3 -8.30 14.53 -8.96
N GLY A 4 -7.17 15.09 -8.54
CA GLY A 4 -6.00 14.30 -8.20
C GLY A 4 -6.41 13.30 -7.13
N ARG A 5 -6.52 12.04 -7.51
CA ARG A 5 -6.88 10.93 -6.62
C ARG A 5 -5.83 10.89 -5.51
N LYS A 6 -6.24 10.91 -4.24
CA LYS A 6 -5.31 10.97 -3.10
C LYS A 6 -4.81 9.57 -2.78
N SER A 7 -3.65 9.20 -3.34
CA SER A 7 -2.85 8.07 -2.88
C SER A 7 -1.86 8.50 -1.81
N ARG A 8 -1.60 7.61 -0.85
CA ARG A 8 -0.53 7.78 0.14
C ARG A 8 0.37 6.57 0.12
N VAL A 9 1.65 6.81 0.36
CA VAL A 9 2.66 5.76 0.54
C VAL A 9 3.23 5.91 1.94
N GLY A 10 3.24 4.82 2.68
CA GLY A 10 3.71 4.77 4.06
C GLY A 10 4.79 3.71 4.20
N TYR A 11 5.83 4.04 4.97
CA TYR A 11 6.81 3.06 5.42
C TYR A 11 6.33 2.48 6.74
N PRO A 12 6.39 1.15 6.92
CA PRO A 12 6.02 0.52 8.19
C PRO A 12 6.89 1.07 9.33
N THR A 13 6.27 1.24 10.48
CA THR A 13 6.98 1.41 11.75
C THR A 13 6.62 0.25 12.66
N PRO A 14 7.49 -0.16 13.60
CA PRO A 14 7.22 -1.28 14.50
C PRO A 14 5.94 -1.12 15.33
N GLU A 15 5.47 0.12 15.50
CA GLU A 15 4.28 0.45 16.28
C GLU A 15 3.01 0.60 15.42
N GLY A 16 3.14 0.62 14.08
CA GLY A 16 2.00 0.70 13.15
C GLY A 16 1.13 1.95 13.32
N ALA A 17 1.62 3.01 13.98
CA ALA A 17 0.80 4.14 14.43
C ALA A 17 0.03 4.86 13.29
N PHE A 18 0.58 4.90 12.08
CA PHE A 18 -0.05 5.51 10.91
C PHE A 18 -1.28 4.74 10.40
N LEU A 19 -1.38 3.44 10.70
CA LEU A 19 -2.53 2.61 10.30
C LEU A 19 -3.82 3.09 10.98
N GLY A 20 -3.72 3.51 12.25
CA GLY A 20 -4.86 4.05 12.99
C GLY A 20 -5.33 5.40 12.47
N GLU A 21 -4.40 6.25 12.01
CA GLU A 21 -4.73 7.52 11.36
C GLU A 21 -5.45 7.29 10.03
N TRP A 22 -4.88 6.42 9.19
CA TRP A 22 -5.42 6.09 7.87
C TRP A 22 -6.80 5.44 7.97
N SER A 23 -6.99 4.53 8.93
CA SER A 23 -8.29 3.95 9.22
C SER A 23 -9.34 5.00 9.59
N ARG A 24 -8.99 5.99 10.42
CA ARG A 24 -9.89 7.09 10.82
C ARG A 24 -10.26 8.03 9.66
N GLU A 25 -9.38 8.14 8.67
CA GLU A 25 -9.60 8.93 7.46
C GLU A 25 -10.35 8.15 6.36
N GLY A 26 -10.70 6.89 6.62
CA GLY A 26 -11.34 6.03 5.62
C GLY A 26 -10.41 5.61 4.49
N VAL A 27 -9.10 5.59 4.75
CA VAL A 27 -8.09 5.15 3.78
C VAL A 27 -8.01 3.63 3.78
N ASN A 28 -8.28 3.03 2.61
CA ASN A 28 -8.09 1.61 2.40
C ASN A 28 -6.60 1.30 2.32
N THR A 29 -6.13 0.46 3.24
CA THR A 29 -4.69 0.25 3.44
C THR A 29 -4.26 -1.11 2.89
N TYR A 30 -3.26 -1.12 2.03
CA TYR A 30 -2.79 -2.29 1.32
C TYR A 30 -1.28 -2.46 1.46
N VAL A 31 -0.86 -3.68 1.77
CA VAL A 31 0.56 -4.05 1.85
C VAL A 31 0.98 -4.63 0.52
N LEU A 32 2.00 -4.03 -0.10
CA LEU A 32 2.55 -4.56 -1.34
C LEU A 32 3.36 -5.81 -1.05
N ASP A 33 2.94 -6.91 -1.67
CA ASP A 33 3.53 -8.24 -1.54
C ASP A 33 3.36 -8.98 -2.85
N SER A 34 4.43 -9.56 -3.40
CA SER A 34 4.37 -10.31 -4.65
C SER A 34 3.48 -11.55 -4.57
N LEU A 35 3.25 -12.08 -3.36
CA LEU A 35 2.32 -13.18 -3.07
C LEU A 35 0.90 -12.71 -2.72
N GLY A 36 0.66 -11.39 -2.73
CA GLY A 36 -0.64 -10.79 -2.48
C GLY A 36 -1.67 -11.07 -3.57
N SER A 37 -2.93 -10.72 -3.30
CA SER A 37 -3.98 -10.80 -4.32
C SER A 37 -3.79 -9.74 -5.40
N SER A 38 -4.31 -9.95 -6.60
CA SER A 38 -4.21 -8.96 -7.69
C SER A 38 -4.95 -7.66 -7.35
N PHE A 39 -4.44 -6.54 -7.87
CA PHE A 39 -5.10 -5.23 -7.75
C PHE A 39 -6.44 -5.25 -8.49
N ASP A 40 -7.51 -4.95 -7.76
CA ASP A 40 -8.87 -4.83 -8.29
C ASP A 40 -9.22 -3.34 -8.38
N GLU A 41 -9.65 -2.89 -9.56
CA GLU A 41 -10.05 -1.51 -9.81
C GLU A 41 -11.27 -1.09 -8.96
N ALA A 42 -12.06 -2.03 -8.45
CA ALA A 42 -13.14 -1.76 -7.50
C ALA A 42 -12.64 -1.22 -6.14
N LEU A 43 -11.34 -1.33 -5.83
CA LEU A 43 -10.75 -0.77 -4.61
C LEU A 43 -10.64 0.77 -4.64
N GLN A 44 -11.03 1.41 -5.75
CA GLN A 44 -10.84 2.83 -6.05
C GLN A 44 -11.91 3.79 -5.50
N ASP A 45 -13.01 3.31 -4.90
CA ASP A 45 -14.09 4.18 -4.39
C ASP A 45 -13.70 5.00 -3.13
N ALA A 46 -12.56 4.69 -2.50
CA ALA A 46 -12.04 5.39 -1.32
C ALA A 46 -10.55 5.73 -1.47
N PRO A 47 -10.02 6.70 -0.69
CA PRO A 47 -8.58 6.97 -0.67
C PRO A 47 -7.81 5.69 -0.36
N VAL A 48 -6.70 5.46 -1.07
CA VAL A 48 -5.89 4.26 -0.91
C VAL A 48 -4.50 4.57 -0.38
N GLY A 49 -4.04 3.74 0.54
CA GLY A 49 -2.74 3.82 1.17
C GLY A 49 -1.95 2.56 0.90
N PHE A 50 -0.78 2.69 0.29
CA PHE A 50 0.10 1.55 0.02
C PHE A 50 1.27 1.53 0.99
N ILE A 51 1.56 0.34 1.48
CA ILE A 51 2.67 0.07 2.39
C ILE A 51 3.67 -0.78 1.65
N LEU A 52 4.89 -0.26 1.57
CA LEU A 52 6.01 -0.94 0.94
C LEU A 52 7.22 -0.89 1.85
N SER A 53 8.04 -1.93 1.76
CA SER A 53 9.37 -1.91 2.34
C SER A 53 10.36 -1.38 1.31
N ASP A 54 11.35 -0.63 1.77
CA ASP A 54 12.35 -0.05 0.88
C ASP A 54 13.24 -1.12 0.24
N HIS A 55 13.98 -1.85 1.09
CA HIS A 55 15.12 -2.67 0.67
C HIS A 55 15.23 -4.03 1.39
N LEU A 56 14.44 -4.22 2.45
CA LEU A 56 14.44 -5.43 3.27
C LEU A 56 13.00 -5.94 3.44
N PRO A 57 12.81 -7.25 3.64
CA PRO A 57 11.51 -7.77 4.08
C PRO A 57 11.05 -7.09 5.37
N PHE A 58 9.74 -7.00 5.58
CA PHE A 58 9.19 -6.57 6.87
C PHE A 58 9.71 -7.47 7.99
N SER A 59 10.12 -6.87 9.11
CA SER A 59 10.43 -7.61 10.33
C SER A 59 9.19 -8.28 10.91
N ASP A 60 9.35 -9.26 11.80
CA ASP A 60 8.23 -9.93 12.45
C ASP A 60 7.28 -8.96 13.19
N LYS A 61 7.84 -7.89 13.78
CA LYS A 61 7.06 -6.86 14.46
C LYS A 61 6.19 -6.07 13.50
N GLU A 62 6.75 -5.68 12.36
CA GLU A 62 6.02 -4.97 11.31
C GLU A 62 4.99 -5.87 10.66
N ASN A 63 5.33 -7.13 10.36
CA ASN A 63 4.37 -8.10 9.84
C ASN A 63 3.18 -8.31 10.79
N ASN A 64 3.42 -8.30 12.11
CA ASN A 64 2.36 -8.41 13.10
C ASN A 64 1.47 -7.16 13.11
N ALA A 65 2.07 -5.97 13.07
CA ALA A 65 1.34 -4.71 12.96
C ALA A 65 0.52 -4.61 11.65
N LEU A 66 1.03 -5.21 10.56
CA LEU A 66 0.42 -5.23 9.24
C LEU A 66 -0.50 -6.43 9.00
N CYS A 67 -0.68 -7.34 9.95
CA CYS A 67 -1.41 -8.59 9.69
C CYS A 67 -2.90 -8.38 9.39
N ALA A 68 -3.46 -7.26 9.85
CA ALA A 68 -4.83 -6.86 9.57
C ALA A 68 -5.00 -6.16 8.22
N CYS A 69 -3.90 -5.80 7.54
CA CYS A 69 -3.94 -5.15 6.24
C CYS A 69 -3.99 -6.19 5.12
N GLN A 70 -4.77 -5.90 4.07
CA GLN A 70 -4.86 -6.76 2.91
C GLN A 70 -3.57 -6.68 2.08
N ARG A 71 -3.06 -7.85 1.64
CA ARG A 71 -1.86 -7.93 0.80
C ARG A 71 -2.19 -7.90 -0.67
N LEU A 72 -1.42 -7.13 -1.42
CA LEU A 72 -1.65 -6.84 -2.83
C LEU A 72 -0.40 -6.99 -3.66
N SER A 73 -0.53 -7.73 -4.75
CA SER A 73 0.50 -7.90 -5.75
C SER A 73 0.25 -6.94 -6.90
N ILE A 74 1.22 -6.05 -7.13
CA ILE A 74 1.26 -5.12 -8.27
C ILE A 74 2.16 -5.62 -9.40
N GLY A 75 2.68 -6.84 -9.29
CA GLY A 75 3.59 -7.45 -10.24
C GLY A 75 4.22 -8.73 -9.70
N THR A 76 4.74 -9.56 -10.60
CA THR A 76 5.38 -10.84 -10.26
C THR A 76 6.83 -10.70 -9.78
N GLU A 77 7.40 -9.50 -9.89
CA GLU A 77 8.80 -9.22 -9.56
C GLU A 77 8.94 -8.31 -8.34
N TRP A 78 10.07 -8.43 -7.67
CA TRP A 78 10.43 -7.54 -6.56
C TRP A 78 10.75 -6.15 -7.12
N LEU A 79 9.86 -5.20 -6.87
CA LEU A 79 9.97 -3.84 -7.38
C LEU A 79 10.67 -2.97 -6.32
N GLN A 80 11.70 -2.24 -6.74
CA GLN A 80 12.33 -1.23 -5.89
C GLN A 80 11.27 -0.18 -5.49
N GLY A 81 11.26 0.28 -4.23
CA GLY A 81 10.17 1.13 -3.70
C GLY A 81 9.77 2.34 -4.55
N HIS A 82 10.73 2.94 -5.26
CA HIS A 82 10.49 4.03 -6.23
C HIS A 82 9.68 3.59 -7.47
N ALA A 83 9.89 2.36 -7.95
CA ALA A 83 9.10 1.78 -9.03
C ALA A 83 7.67 1.46 -8.59
N CYS A 84 7.48 1.01 -7.34
CA CYS A 84 6.14 0.80 -6.77
C CYS A 84 5.31 2.09 -6.77
N ILE A 85 5.92 3.22 -6.41
CA ILE A 85 5.25 4.53 -6.43
C ILE A 85 4.76 4.85 -7.84
N ALA A 86 5.63 4.73 -8.84
CA ALA A 86 5.27 5.00 -10.23
C ALA A 86 4.16 4.07 -10.76
N ILE A 87 4.22 2.77 -10.43
CA ILE A 87 3.22 1.77 -10.83
C ILE A 87 1.88 2.05 -10.15
N VAL A 88 1.88 2.35 -8.84
CA VAL A 88 0.66 2.72 -8.11
C VAL A 88 0.05 3.98 -8.69
N HIS A 89 0.84 5.01 -8.99
CA HIS A 89 0.33 6.21 -9.64
C HIS A 89 -0.24 5.90 -11.02
N HIS A 90 0.42 5.06 -11.82
CA HIS A 90 -0.09 4.64 -13.11
C HIS A 90 -1.41 3.84 -13.01
N LEU A 91 -1.51 2.90 -12.08
CA LEU A 91 -2.74 2.13 -11.80
C LEU A 91 -3.89 3.03 -11.34
N LEU A 92 -3.57 4.11 -10.63
CA LEU A 92 -4.54 5.07 -10.14
C LEU A 92 -4.81 6.23 -11.09
N ASP A 93 -4.01 6.46 -12.13
CA ASP A 93 -4.22 7.53 -13.12
C ASP A 93 -5.02 7.06 -14.35
N GLY A 94 -5.48 5.80 -14.36
CA GLY A 94 -6.37 5.24 -15.38
C GLY A 94 -7.55 6.14 -15.73
#